data_AF-A0A7V6G418-F1
#
_entry.id   AF-A0A7V6G418-F1
#
_cell.length_a   1.000
_cell.length_b   1.000
_cell.length_c   1.000
_cell.angle_alpha   90.00
_cell.angle_beta   90.00
_cell.angle_gamma   90.00
#
_symmetry.space_group_name_H-M   'P 1'
#
loop_
_entity.id
_entity.type
_entity.pdbx_description
1 polymer ?
#
loop_
_entity_poly.entity_id
_entity_poly.type
_entity_poly.pdbx_seq_one_letter_code
_entity_poly.pdbx_strand_id
1 'polypeptide(L)'
;MKKNDSEPFRLRKRLISFRFAFNGIKKLIKNEHNARIHLVALIAVILLGIMLKIGLVEWIAISIVSGIVFVAELFNSAIEKLADFIEPNRNEKIGLIKDYCAGAVLVAALISVVVGGLIFIPKIIEIIKTLY
;
A
#
# COMPACT_ATOMS: atom_id res chain seq x y z
N MET A 1 28.83 43.33 -16.09
CA MET A 1 28.97 41.86 -16.03
C MET A 1 29.12 41.42 -14.57
N LYS A 2 28.13 40.72 -14.01
CA LYS A 2 28.27 39.83 -12.83
C LYS A 2 27.21 38.72 -12.96
N LYS A 3 27.61 37.52 -12.54
CA LYS A 3 27.25 36.22 -13.11
C LYS A 3 25.77 35.85 -13.04
N ASN A 4 25.37 35.18 -14.12
CA ASN A 4 24.25 34.27 -14.22
C ASN A 4 24.52 33.04 -13.35
N ASP A 5 23.83 32.90 -12.21
CA ASP A 5 23.80 31.66 -11.44
C ASP A 5 22.34 31.20 -11.32
N SER A 6 21.89 30.51 -12.37
CA SER A 6 20.69 29.67 -12.33
C SER A 6 20.95 28.51 -11.37
N GLU A 7 20.59 28.72 -10.11
CA GLU A 7 20.70 27.79 -8.97
C GLU A 7 20.44 26.31 -9.35
N PRO A 8 21.46 25.42 -9.31
CA PRO A 8 21.28 23.97 -9.52
C PRO A 8 20.62 23.24 -8.32
N PHE A 9 19.82 23.95 -7.51
CA PHE A 9 19.58 23.61 -6.09
C PHE A 9 18.24 22.92 -5.76
N ARG A 10 17.44 22.53 -6.76
CA ARG A 10 16.16 21.81 -6.52
C ARG A 10 16.23 20.30 -6.71
N LEU A 11 17.10 19.78 -7.57
CA LEU A 11 17.17 18.35 -7.88
C LEU A 11 17.77 17.53 -6.73
N ARG A 12 18.88 17.99 -6.12
CA ARG A 12 19.51 17.29 -4.99
C ARG A 12 18.56 17.16 -3.78
N LYS A 13 17.81 18.22 -3.44
CA LYS A 13 16.82 18.20 -2.34
C LYS A 13 15.65 17.24 -2.63
N ARG A 14 15.16 17.18 -3.88
CA ARG A 14 14.11 16.23 -4.30
C ARG A 14 14.58 14.78 -4.27
N LEU A 15 15.79 14.50 -4.75
CA LEU A 15 16.38 13.16 -4.68
C LEU A 15 16.52 12.68 -3.22
N ILE A 16 16.85 13.60 -2.31
CA ILE A 16 16.90 13.31 -0.86
C ILE A 16 15.49 13.00 -0.30
N SER A 17 14.43 13.73 -0.69
CA SER A 17 13.07 13.42 -0.23
C SER A 17 12.56 12.07 -0.74
N PHE A 18 12.89 11.69 -1.98
CA PHE A 18 12.58 10.34 -2.49
C PHE A 18 13.29 9.26 -1.67
N ARG A 19 14.58 9.46 -1.32
CA ARG A 19 15.32 8.53 -0.46
C ARG A 19 14.64 8.35 0.90
N PHE A 20 14.11 9.42 1.50
CA PHE A 20 13.35 9.31 2.75
C PHE A 20 12.05 8.54 2.58
N ALA A 21 11.29 8.79 1.51
CA ALA A 21 10.06 8.05 1.21
C ALA A 21 10.32 6.55 1.02
N PHE A 22 11.33 6.18 0.22
CA PHE A 22 11.73 4.78 0.03
C PHE A 22 12.20 4.12 1.33
N ASN A 23 12.92 4.85 2.18
CA ASN A 23 13.29 4.35 3.50
C ASN A 23 12.06 4.10 4.38
N GLY A 24 11.02 4.93 4.29
CA GLY A 24 9.74 4.73 4.97
C GLY A 24 9.08 3.42 4.55
N ILE A 25 8.92 3.20 3.24
CA ILE A 25 8.35 1.96 2.69
C ILE A 25 9.17 0.73 3.10
N LYS A 26 10.51 0.82 3.01
CA LYS A 26 11.41 -0.27 3.42
C LYS A 26 11.26 -0.61 4.91
N LYS A 27 11.14 0.40 5.77
CA LYS A 27 10.93 0.20 7.22
C LYS A 27 9.56 -0.42 7.50
N LEU A 28 8.52 0.01 6.79
CA LEU A 28 7.18 -0.58 6.91
C LEU A 28 7.22 -2.09 6.62
N ILE A 29 7.71 -2.46 5.43
CA ILE A 29 7.78 -3.88 5.01
C ILE A 29 8.67 -4.70 5.96
N LYS A 30 9.75 -4.11 6.48
CA LYS A 30 10.66 -4.83 7.40
C LYS A 30 10.01 -5.08 8.77
N ASN A 31 9.33 -4.08 9.32
CA ASN A 31 8.92 -4.09 10.72
C ASN A 31 7.51 -4.63 10.88
N GLU A 32 6.59 -4.27 9.99
CA GLU A 32 5.17 -4.59 10.13
C GLU A 32 4.85 -5.95 9.50
N HIS A 33 4.13 -6.79 10.23
CA HIS A 33 3.73 -8.10 9.73
C HIS A 33 2.62 -7.99 8.66
N ASN A 34 1.62 -7.14 8.90
CA ASN A 34 0.51 -6.93 7.97
C ASN A 34 1.00 -6.38 6.62
N ALA A 35 1.91 -5.41 6.61
CA ALA A 35 2.57 -4.93 5.39
C ALA A 35 3.23 -6.05 4.55
N ARG A 36 3.81 -7.07 5.19
CA ARG A 36 4.41 -8.22 4.48
C ARG A 36 3.33 -9.11 3.87
N ILE A 37 2.23 -9.35 4.58
CA ILE A 37 1.07 -10.08 4.05
C ILE A 37 0.51 -9.35 2.82
N HIS A 38 0.30 -8.04 2.92
CA HIS A 38 -0.20 -7.24 1.80
C HIS A 38 0.75 -7.25 0.60
N LEU A 39 2.07 -7.28 0.83
CA LEU A 39 3.07 -7.41 -0.25
C LEU A 39 3.01 -8.76 -0.95
N VAL A 40 2.92 -9.85 -0.19
CA VAL A 40 2.78 -11.19 -0.77
C VAL A 40 1.48 -11.29 -1.56
N ALA A 41 0.37 -10.76 -1.02
CA ALA A 41 -0.91 -10.71 -1.72
C ALA A 41 -0.84 -9.90 -3.02
N LEU A 42 -0.17 -8.74 -3.00
CA LEU A 42 0.03 -7.92 -4.20
C LEU A 42 0.82 -8.68 -5.28
N ILE A 43 1.90 -9.37 -4.89
CA ILE A 43 2.69 -10.19 -5.83
C ILE A 43 1.81 -11.28 -6.44
N ALA A 44 1.01 -11.98 -5.64
CA ALA A 44 0.09 -13.01 -6.12
C ALA A 44 -0.94 -12.44 -7.11
N VAL A 45 -1.54 -11.29 -6.78
CA VAL A 45 -2.50 -10.58 -7.65
C VAL A 45 -1.87 -10.15 -8.96
N ILE A 46 -0.62 -9.66 -8.96
CA ILE A 46 0.10 -9.29 -10.18
C ILE A 46 0.35 -10.53 -11.05
N LEU A 47 0.80 -11.63 -10.46
CA LEU A 47 1.03 -12.88 -11.19
C LEU A 47 -0.26 -13.41 -11.82
N LEU A 48 -1.36 -13.41 -11.06
CA LEU A 48 -2.69 -13.78 -11.57
C LEU A 48 -3.15 -12.83 -12.69
N GLY A 49 -2.93 -11.52 -12.54
CA GLY A 49 -3.25 -10.53 -13.56
C GLY A 49 -2.56 -10.78 -14.90
N ILE A 50 -1.27 -11.14 -14.84
CA ILE A 50 -0.47 -11.50 -16.02
C ILE A 50 -0.98 -12.81 -16.63
N MET A 51 -1.17 -13.85 -15.81
CA MET A 51 -1.61 -15.17 -16.27
C MET A 51 -2.99 -15.13 -16.94
N LEU A 52 -3.91 -14.35 -16.36
CA LEU A 52 -5.29 -14.19 -16.84
C LEU A 52 -5.45 -13.09 -17.89
N LYS A 53 -4.34 -12.44 -18.30
CA LYS A 53 -4.30 -11.38 -19.32
C LYS A 53 -5.38 -10.32 -19.10
N ILE A 54 -5.46 -9.80 -17.88
CA ILE A 54 -6.45 -8.79 -17.52
C ILE A 54 -6.18 -7.48 -18.31
N GLY A 55 -7.26 -6.77 -18.63
CA GLY A 55 -7.23 -5.54 -19.41
C GLY A 55 -6.71 -4.34 -18.63
N LEU A 56 -6.50 -3.23 -19.36
CA LEU A 56 -5.93 -2.00 -18.80
C LEU A 56 -6.76 -1.45 -17.62
N VAL A 57 -8.09 -1.44 -17.75
CA VAL A 57 -8.99 -0.92 -16.70
C VAL A 57 -8.92 -1.77 -15.43
N GLU A 58 -8.77 -3.09 -15.58
CA GLU A 58 -8.63 -4.03 -14.47
C GLU A 58 -7.28 -3.82 -13.75
N TRP A 59 -6.20 -3.58 -14.51
CA TRP A 59 -4.90 -3.19 -13.95
C TRP A 59 -4.94 -1.86 -13.19
N ILE A 60 -5.66 -0.86 -13.72
CA ILE A 60 -5.84 0.42 -13.04
C ILE A 60 -6.57 0.20 -11.71
N ALA A 61 -7.67 -0.56 -11.72
CA ALA A 61 -8.44 -0.87 -10.52
C ALA A 61 -7.58 -1.58 -9.47
N ILE A 62 -6.85 -2.64 -9.85
CA ILE A 62 -5.94 -3.38 -8.96
C ILE A 62 -4.86 -2.46 -8.38
N SER A 63 -4.26 -1.60 -9.20
CA SER A 63 -3.20 -0.68 -8.78
C SER A 63 -3.73 0.31 -7.74
N ILE A 64 -4.94 0.85 -7.95
CA ILE A 64 -5.57 1.79 -7.03
C ILE A 64 -5.90 1.10 -5.69
N VAL A 65 -6.62 -0.03 -5.71
CA VAL A 65 -7.06 -0.66 -4.46
C VAL A 65 -5.89 -1.22 -3.66
N SER A 66 -4.89 -1.80 -4.32
CA SER A 66 -3.68 -2.27 -3.64
C SER A 66 -2.87 -1.10 -3.09
N GLY A 67 -2.77 0.00 -3.85
CA GLY A 67 -2.12 1.22 -3.40
C GLY A 67 -2.78 1.80 -2.14
N ILE A 68 -4.12 1.84 -2.09
CA ILE A 68 -4.88 2.31 -0.92
C ILE A 68 -4.58 1.45 0.31
N VAL A 69 -4.49 0.12 0.17
CA VAL A 69 -4.11 -0.78 1.28
C VAL A 69 -2.75 -0.41 1.86
N PHE A 70 -1.75 -0.20 1.01
CA PHE A 70 -0.41 0.20 1.48
C PHE A 70 -0.37 1.61 2.09
N VAL A 71 -1.17 2.55 1.57
CA VAL A 71 -1.29 3.89 2.14
C VAL A 71 -1.95 3.82 3.53
N ALA A 72 -3.02 3.04 3.68
CA ALA A 72 -3.68 2.82 4.96
C ALA A 72 -2.72 2.17 5.97
N GLU A 73 -1.97 1.16 5.56
CA GLU A 73 -0.96 0.49 6.39
C GLU A 73 0.16 1.47 6.83
N LEU A 74 0.64 2.32 5.92
CA LEU A 74 1.61 3.38 6.24
C LEU A 74 1.08 4.35 7.29
N PHE A 75 -0.17 4.77 7.16
CA PHE A 75 -0.80 5.66 8.14
C PHE A 75 -1.02 4.96 9.48
N ASN A 76 -1.50 3.70 9.47
CA ASN A 76 -1.65 2.91 10.68
C ASN A 76 -0.34 2.85 11.47
N SER A 77 0.74 2.40 10.81
CA SER A 77 2.03 2.25 11.48
C SER A 77 2.71 3.57 11.84
N ALA A 78 2.36 4.67 11.19
CA ALA A 78 2.84 6.00 11.58
C ALA A 78 2.10 6.50 12.83
N ILE A 79 0.78 6.33 12.89
CA ILE A 79 -0.04 6.73 14.02
C ILE A 79 0.25 5.86 15.24
N GLU A 80 0.39 4.54 15.07
CA GLU A 80 0.79 3.63 16.15
C GLU A 80 2.12 4.08 16.80
N LYS A 81 3.15 4.34 15.99
CA LYS A 81 4.46 4.80 16.48
C LYS A 81 4.38 6.17 17.15
N LEU A 82 3.54 7.08 16.64
CA LEU A 82 3.31 8.38 17.27
C LEU A 82 2.60 8.23 18.62
N ALA A 83 1.58 7.37 18.68
CA ALA A 83 0.83 7.10 19.88
C ALA A 83 1.72 6.46 20.97
N ASP A 84 2.55 5.48 20.59
CA ASP A 84 3.53 4.85 21.48
C ASP A 84 4.57 5.85 22.00
N PHE A 85 4.93 6.84 21.19
CA PHE A 85 5.86 7.89 21.59
C PHE A 85 5.23 8.88 22.58
N ILE A 86 3.95 9.25 22.38
CA ILE A 86 3.25 10.24 23.22
C ILE A 86 2.79 9.63 24.55
N GLU A 87 2.29 8.39 24.53
CA GLU A 87 1.75 7.71 25.71
C GLU A 87 2.30 6.27 25.76
N PRO A 88 3.45 6.06 26.41
CA PRO A 88 4.09 4.75 26.50
C PRO A 88 3.33 3.77 27.41
N ASN A 89 2.47 4.27 28.29
CA ASN A 89 1.68 3.44 29.20
C ASN A 89 0.35 3.05 28.57
N ARG A 90 -0.27 1.99 29.09
CA ARG A 90 -1.56 1.52 28.56
C ARG A 90 -2.66 2.53 28.89
N ASN A 91 -3.16 3.21 27.86
CA ASN A 91 -4.27 4.18 27.94
C ASN A 91 -5.41 3.76 27.01
N GLU A 92 -6.64 3.68 27.54
CA GLU A 92 -7.81 3.22 26.78
C GLU A 92 -8.11 4.09 25.55
N LYS A 93 -7.89 5.41 25.64
CA LYS A 93 -8.13 6.33 24.51
C LYS A 93 -7.14 6.08 23.37
N ILE A 94 -5.88 5.79 23.70
CA ILE A 94 -4.85 5.43 22.73
C ILE A 94 -5.16 4.08 22.10
N GLY A 95 -5.65 3.12 22.90
CA GLY A 95 -6.16 1.84 22.41
C GLY A 95 -7.23 2.05 21.33
N LEU A 96 -8.25 2.86 21.62
CA LEU A 96 -9.32 3.15 20.67
C LEU A 96 -8.83 3.79 19.36
N ILE A 97 -7.86 4.71 19.44
CA ILE A 97 -7.26 5.33 18.25
C ILE A 97 -6.55 4.27 17.38
N LYS A 98 -5.78 3.37 18.00
CA LYS A 98 -5.11 2.28 17.29
C LYS A 98 -6.11 1.32 16.65
N ASP A 99 -7.20 1.00 17.35
CA ASP A 99 -8.27 0.15 16.82
C ASP A 99 -8.93 0.78 15.58
N TYR A 100 -9.15 2.10 15.57
CA TYR A 100 -9.67 2.80 14.39
C TYR A 100 -8.69 2.78 13.21
N CYS A 101 -7.39 2.91 13.47
CA CYS A 101 -6.39 2.84 12.42
C CYS A 101 -6.29 1.43 11.81
N ALA A 102 -6.27 0.40 12.66
CA ALA A 102 -6.32 -0.99 12.20
C ALA A 102 -7.63 -1.29 11.43
N GLY A 103 -8.75 -0.75 11.89
CA GLY A 103 -10.04 -0.83 11.20
C GLY A 103 -10.00 -0.22 9.79
N ALA A 104 -9.30 0.92 9.62
CA ALA A 104 -9.14 1.53 8.29
C ALA A 104 -8.35 0.64 7.33
N VAL A 105 -7.28 -0.01 7.79
CA VAL A 105 -6.53 -1.00 6.99
C VAL A 105 -7.42 -2.18 6.60
N LEU A 106 -8.22 -2.70 7.54
CA LEU A 106 -9.15 -3.80 7.28
C LEU A 106 -10.17 -3.43 6.21
N VAL A 107 -10.78 -2.24 6.28
CA VAL A 107 -11.74 -1.77 5.28
C VAL A 107 -11.09 -1.66 3.90
N ALA A 108 -9.88 -1.08 3.82
CA ALA A 108 -9.14 -1.00 2.56
C ALA A 108 -8.84 -2.39 1.98
N ALA A 109 -8.42 -3.33 2.83
CA ALA A 109 -8.14 -4.71 2.41
C ALA A 109 -9.40 -5.42 1.90
N LEU A 110 -10.54 -5.25 2.57
CA LEU A 110 -11.82 -5.83 2.13
C LEU A 110 -12.25 -5.28 0.77
N ILE A 111 -12.14 -3.96 0.55
CA ILE A 111 -12.42 -3.36 -0.76
C ILE A 111 -11.51 -3.95 -1.83
N SER A 112 -10.22 -4.10 -1.53
CA SER A 112 -9.25 -4.71 -2.47
C SER A 112 -9.61 -6.16 -2.81
N VAL A 113 -10.07 -6.95 -1.84
CA VAL A 113 -10.52 -8.34 -2.05
C VAL A 113 -11.76 -8.38 -2.93
N VAL A 114 -12.75 -7.51 -2.68
CA VAL A 114 -13.97 -7.44 -3.50
C VAL A 114 -13.63 -7.09 -4.94
N VAL A 115 -12.83 -6.05 -5.17
CA VAL A 115 -12.41 -5.65 -6.53
C VAL A 115 -11.61 -6.75 -7.22
N GLY A 116 -10.67 -7.39 -6.51
CA GLY A 116 -9.94 -8.53 -7.03
C GLY A 116 -10.85 -9.70 -7.41
N GLY A 117 -11.84 -10.01 -6.57
CA GLY A 117 -12.85 -11.03 -6.85
C GLY A 117 -13.66 -10.73 -8.10
N LEU A 118 -14.13 -9.49 -8.25
CA LEU A 118 -14.89 -9.05 -9.44
C LEU A 118 -14.10 -9.19 -10.74
N ILE A 119 -12.78 -9.03 -10.69
CA ILE A 119 -11.90 -9.14 -11.86
C ILE A 119 -11.54 -10.61 -12.14
N PHE A 120 -11.11 -11.35 -11.12
CA PHE A 120 -10.50 -12.66 -11.31
C PHE A 120 -11.51 -13.81 -11.37
N ILE A 121 -12.58 -13.77 -10.59
CA ILE A 121 -13.56 -14.88 -10.53
C ILE A 121 -14.17 -15.16 -11.92
N PRO A 122 -14.67 -14.17 -12.69
CA PRO A 122 -15.25 -14.44 -14.01
C PRO A 122 -14.25 -15.07 -14.98
N LYS A 123 -13.00 -14.58 -15.00
CA LYS A 123 -11.95 -15.10 -15.90
C LYS A 123 -11.54 -16.52 -15.55
N ILE A 124 -11.45 -16.84 -14.25
CA ILE A 124 -11.15 -18.20 -13.79
C ILE A 124 -12.27 -19.16 -14.21
N ILE A 125 -13.54 -18.77 -14.06
CA ILE A 125 -14.68 -19.58 -14.49
C ILE A 125 -14.64 -19.83 -16.00
N GLU A 126 -14.32 -18.83 -16.81
CA GLU A 126 -14.21 -18.95 -18.26
C GLU A 126 -13.11 -19.93 -18.69
N ILE A 127 -11.94 -19.85 -18.06
CA ILE A 127 -10.84 -20.79 -18.31
C ILE A 127 -11.24 -22.21 -17.92
N ILE A 128 -11.86 -22.40 -16.75
CA ILE A 128 -12.33 -23.73 -16.32
C ILE A 128 -13.33 -24.30 -17.34
N LYS A 129 -14.29 -23.50 -17.82
CA LYS A 129 -15.26 -23.92 -18.83
C LYS A 129 -14.63 -24.28 -20.17
N THR A 130 -13.46 -23.73 -20.50
CA THR A 130 -12.75 -24.04 -21.76
C THR A 130 -11.98 -25.36 -21.66
N LEU A 131 -11.69 -25.84 -20.44
CA LEU A 131 -10.93 -27.06 -20.17
C LEU A 131 -11.80 -28.33 -20.06
N TYR A 132 -13.12 -28.19 -19.92
CA TYR A 132 -14.10 -29.28 -19.80
C TYR A 132 -15.16 -29.20 -20.90
#